data_AF-A0A2M6VMQ4-F1
#
_entry.id   AF-A0A2M6VMQ4-F1
#
_cell.length_a   1.000
_cell.length_b   1.000
_cell.length_c   1.000
_cell.angle_alpha   90.00
_cell.angle_beta   90.00
_cell.angle_gamma   90.00
#
_symmetry.space_group_name_H-M   'P 1'
#
loop_
_entity.id
_entity.type
_entity.pdbx_description
1 polymer ?
#
loop_
_entity_poly.entity_id
_entity_poly.type
_entity_poly.pdbx_seq_one_letter_code
_entity_poly.pdbx_strand_id
1 'polypeptide(L)'
;MSKVSPASVSKRKSSAKFTDNKAVVDLERYVPAFLTWIANKLSGGASTAYLSAFNVGIETWRLLVLLAIEKSLTAQAISRTIGMDKSSVSRAFKSMHLRGLITIGLDDADGRLRVATITPKGRALHDEILELAMERERAFLSVLNDKDRENLISLLRRLHDNLPVVEKATQEYLAIHHPKSKSRRAVGHTV
;
A
#
# COMPACT_ATOMS: atom_id res chain seq x y z
N MET A 1 -53.39 -41.49 -15.23
CA MET A 1 -52.60 -42.66 -15.69
C MET A 1 -51.40 -42.09 -16.46
N SER A 2 -50.10 -42.42 -16.33
CA SER A 2 -49.24 -43.23 -15.42
C SER A 2 -47.76 -42.95 -15.82
N LYS A 3 -46.66 -43.12 -15.05
CA LYS A 3 -46.37 -43.51 -13.65
C LYS A 3 -44.91 -43.09 -13.26
N VAL A 4 -44.66 -42.95 -11.94
CA VAL A 4 -43.43 -43.28 -11.13
C VAL A 4 -42.33 -44.10 -11.86
N SER A 5 -40.99 -43.89 -11.76
CA SER A 5 -40.11 -42.96 -11.00
C SER A 5 -38.64 -42.95 -11.54
N PRO A 6 -37.66 -42.13 -11.03
CA PRO A 6 -36.34 -41.93 -11.65
C PRO A 6 -35.20 -42.90 -11.21
N ALA A 7 -34.19 -43.05 -12.07
CA ALA A 7 -32.88 -43.67 -11.82
C ALA A 7 -31.87 -43.13 -12.86
N SER A 8 -30.54 -43.02 -12.65
CA SER A 8 -29.69 -43.38 -11.50
C SER A 8 -28.46 -42.49 -11.40
N VAL A 9 -28.02 -42.13 -10.18
CA VAL A 9 -26.76 -41.41 -9.93
C VAL A 9 -25.55 -42.33 -10.24
N SER A 10 -24.80 -42.03 -11.29
CA SER A 10 -23.56 -42.74 -11.61
C SER A 10 -22.36 -42.16 -10.85
N LYS A 11 -21.95 -42.84 -9.77
CA LYS A 11 -20.68 -42.58 -9.08
C LYS A 11 -19.52 -42.92 -10.02
N ARG A 12 -18.60 -41.98 -10.25
CA ARG A 12 -17.21 -42.30 -10.63
C ARG A 12 -16.28 -41.94 -9.48
N LYS A 13 -15.74 -42.96 -8.81
CA LYS A 13 -14.63 -42.82 -7.86
C LYS A 13 -13.29 -43.04 -8.57
N SER A 14 -12.37 -42.12 -8.32
CA SER A 14 -10.90 -42.25 -8.29
C SER A 14 -10.16 -43.13 -9.32
N SER A 15 -9.17 -42.51 -9.95
CA SER A 15 -7.80 -43.04 -9.90
C SER A 15 -6.84 -41.89 -9.57
N ALA A 16 -6.01 -42.06 -8.55
CA ALA A 16 -5.09 -41.04 -8.08
C ALA A 16 -3.69 -41.22 -8.67
N LYS A 17 -3.09 -40.13 -9.15
CA LYS A 17 -1.63 -39.96 -9.26
C LYS A 17 -1.26 -38.50 -8.95
N PHE A 18 -1.34 -38.12 -7.67
CA PHE A 18 -0.65 -36.93 -7.18
C PHE A 18 0.84 -37.28 -7.05
N THR A 19 1.59 -37.09 -8.14
CA THR A 19 3.05 -37.21 -8.17
C THR A 19 3.68 -35.85 -7.86
N ASP A 20 4.48 -35.81 -6.80
CA ASP A 20 5.40 -34.72 -6.42
C ASP A 20 4.76 -33.33 -6.24
N ASN A 21 3.95 -33.20 -5.18
CA ASN A 21 3.29 -31.94 -4.80
C ASN A 21 4.28 -30.94 -4.17
N LYS A 22 5.00 -30.17 -5.00
CA LYS A 22 5.57 -28.90 -4.56
C LYS A 22 4.43 -28.02 -4.04
N ALA A 23 4.50 -27.59 -2.78
CA ALA A 23 3.47 -26.77 -2.15
C ALA A 23 3.34 -25.41 -2.87
N VAL A 24 2.39 -25.30 -3.79
CA VAL A 24 2.03 -24.05 -4.46
C VAL A 24 1.20 -23.20 -3.51
N VAL A 25 1.42 -21.88 -3.53
CA VAL A 25 0.62 -20.92 -2.76
C VAL A 25 -0.82 -20.89 -3.26
N ASP A 26 -1.78 -21.17 -2.37
CA ASP A 26 -3.21 -20.99 -2.64
C ASP A 26 -3.56 -19.50 -2.71
N LEU A 27 -3.68 -18.98 -3.93
CA LEU A 27 -3.94 -17.56 -4.19
C LEU A 27 -5.30 -17.09 -3.69
N GLU A 28 -6.30 -17.97 -3.53
CA GLU A 28 -7.61 -17.63 -2.99
C GLU A 28 -7.56 -17.30 -1.49
N ARG A 29 -6.50 -17.73 -0.79
CA ARG A 29 -6.31 -17.53 0.66
C ARG A 29 -5.04 -16.76 1.03
N TYR A 30 -4.22 -16.39 0.05
CA TYR A 30 -2.95 -15.72 0.27
C TYR A 30 -3.09 -14.19 0.34
N VAL A 31 -3.39 -13.68 1.55
CA VAL A 31 -3.58 -12.25 1.85
C VAL A 31 -2.52 -11.30 1.25
N PRO A 32 -1.20 -11.61 1.25
CA PRO A 32 -0.19 -10.72 0.65
C PRO A 32 -0.37 -10.46 -0.85
N ALA A 33 -0.94 -11.42 -1.60
CA ALA A 33 -1.27 -11.23 -3.01
C ALA A 33 -2.42 -10.23 -3.18
N PHE A 34 -3.51 -10.38 -2.41
CA PHE A 34 -4.63 -9.43 -2.45
C PHE A 34 -4.19 -8.01 -2.10
N LEU A 35 -3.42 -7.83 -1.03
CA LEU A 35 -2.87 -6.52 -0.65
C LEU A 35 -2.06 -5.90 -1.81
N THR A 36 -1.17 -6.68 -2.41
CA THR A 36 -0.31 -6.23 -3.53
C THR A 36 -1.12 -5.88 -4.78
N TRP A 37 -2.04 -6.75 -5.20
CA TRP A 37 -2.81 -6.57 -6.42
C TRP A 37 -3.81 -5.41 -6.31
N ILE A 38 -4.49 -5.28 -5.18
CA ILE A 38 -5.42 -4.18 -4.91
C ILE A 38 -4.64 -2.86 -4.88
N ALA A 39 -3.53 -2.79 -4.12
CA ALA A 39 -2.70 -1.59 -4.05
C ALA A 39 -2.18 -1.18 -5.43
N ASN A 40 -1.67 -2.12 -6.23
CA ASN A 40 -1.15 -1.85 -7.57
C ASN A 40 -2.25 -1.36 -8.53
N LYS A 41 -3.41 -2.02 -8.58
CA LYS A 41 -4.53 -1.64 -9.46
C LYS A 41 -5.13 -0.28 -9.07
N LEU A 42 -5.34 -0.03 -7.77
CA LEU A 42 -5.82 1.26 -7.28
C LEU A 42 -4.81 2.39 -7.56
N SER A 43 -3.51 2.13 -7.35
CA SER A 43 -2.44 3.11 -7.61
C SER A 43 -2.31 3.45 -9.09
N GLY A 44 -2.33 2.44 -9.97
CA GLY A 44 -2.22 2.62 -11.42
C GLY A 44 -3.41 3.42 -11.97
N GLY A 45 -4.64 3.01 -11.64
CA GLY A 45 -5.84 3.74 -12.06
C GLY A 45 -5.91 5.17 -11.51
N ALA A 46 -5.44 5.39 -10.27
CA ALA A 46 -5.38 6.73 -9.68
C ALA A 46 -4.33 7.59 -10.38
N SER A 47 -3.12 7.05 -10.64
CA SER A 47 -2.08 7.79 -11.34
C SER A 47 -2.50 8.20 -12.75
N THR A 48 -3.21 7.34 -13.49
CA THR A 48 -3.75 7.70 -14.82
C THR A 48 -4.76 8.83 -14.71
N ALA A 49 -5.72 8.74 -13.79
CA ALA A 49 -6.74 9.76 -13.60
C ALA A 49 -6.14 11.11 -13.15
N TYR A 50 -5.20 11.10 -12.20
CA TYR A 50 -4.60 12.31 -11.65
C TYR A 50 -3.61 12.97 -12.63
N LEU A 51 -2.93 12.19 -13.48
CA LEU A 51 -2.13 12.73 -14.59
C LEU A 51 -3.05 13.42 -15.61
N SER A 52 -4.17 12.80 -15.96
CA SER A 52 -5.12 13.34 -16.94
C SER A 52 -5.82 14.62 -16.46
N ALA A 53 -6.21 14.70 -15.18
CA ALA A 53 -6.97 15.83 -14.65
C ALA A 53 -6.08 16.97 -14.10
N PHE A 54 -4.97 16.62 -13.45
CA PHE A 54 -4.18 17.55 -12.63
C PHE A 54 -2.67 17.56 -12.94
N ASN A 55 -2.24 16.78 -13.94
CA ASN A 55 -0.83 16.60 -14.32
C ASN A 55 0.05 16.20 -13.10
N VAL A 56 -0.41 15.26 -12.26
CA VAL A 56 0.37 14.68 -11.16
C VAL A 56 0.26 13.15 -11.12
N GLY A 57 1.35 12.49 -10.74
CA GLY A 57 1.34 11.05 -10.45
C GLY A 57 0.82 10.74 -9.05
N ILE A 58 0.48 9.47 -8.81
CA ILE A 58 -0.02 8.99 -7.51
C ILE A 58 0.95 9.26 -6.34
N GLU A 59 2.26 9.31 -6.59
CA GLU A 59 3.26 9.66 -5.56
C GLU A 59 3.08 11.10 -5.06
N THR A 60 2.86 12.06 -5.95
CA THR A 60 2.63 13.46 -5.58
C THR A 60 1.35 13.59 -4.74
N TRP A 61 0.28 12.87 -5.09
CA TRP A 61 -0.94 12.83 -4.27
C TRP A 61 -0.67 12.32 -2.86
N ARG A 62 0.01 11.17 -2.71
CA ARG A 62 0.36 10.60 -1.38
C ARG A 62 1.15 11.59 -0.51
N LEU A 63 2.10 12.30 -1.11
CA LEU A 63 2.91 13.29 -0.41
C LEU A 63 2.11 14.54 -0.02
N LEU A 64 1.20 14.99 -0.89
CA LEU A 64 0.28 16.10 -0.58
C LEU A 64 -0.68 15.74 0.57
N VAL A 65 -1.25 14.53 0.60
CA VAL A 65 -2.11 14.06 1.71
C VAL A 65 -1.36 14.09 3.03
N LEU A 66 -0.14 13.53 3.08
CA LEU A 66 0.65 13.53 4.31
C LEU A 66 0.99 14.96 4.77
N LEU A 67 1.43 15.83 3.85
CA LEU A 67 1.78 17.22 4.17
C LEU A 67 0.56 18.12 4.44
N ALA A 68 -0.64 17.70 4.03
CA ALA A 68 -1.89 18.37 4.34
C ALA A 68 -2.35 18.11 5.79
N ILE A 69 -1.96 16.97 6.37
CA ILE A 69 -2.19 16.58 7.77
C ILE A 69 -1.04 17.12 8.64
N GLU A 70 0.17 16.62 8.37
CA GLU A 70 1.40 16.97 9.05
C GLU A 70 2.04 18.16 8.32
N LYS A 71 1.79 19.37 8.82
CA LYS A 71 2.11 20.65 8.13
C LYS A 71 3.54 20.71 7.57
N SER A 72 4.48 20.04 8.20
CA SER A 72 5.85 19.88 7.74
C SER A 72 6.37 18.46 8.03
N LEU A 73 7.07 17.84 7.06
CA LEU A 73 7.64 16.49 7.20
C LEU A 73 9.02 16.34 6.55
N THR A 74 9.89 15.54 7.17
CA THR A 74 11.14 15.10 6.54
C THR A 74 10.89 13.94 5.57
N ALA A 75 11.76 13.80 4.58
CA ALA A 75 11.69 12.65 3.65
C ALA A 75 11.82 11.29 4.38
N GLN A 76 12.51 11.25 5.53
CA GLN A 76 12.65 10.04 6.34
C GLN A 76 11.38 9.69 7.11
N ALA A 77 10.68 10.68 7.68
CA ALA A 77 9.38 10.49 8.32
C ALA A 77 8.38 9.88 7.34
N ILE A 78 8.22 10.50 6.15
CA ILE A 78 7.38 9.96 5.07
C ILE A 78 7.77 8.53 4.67
N SER A 79 9.07 8.27 4.49
CA SER A 79 9.54 6.92 4.11
C SER A 79 9.13 5.86 5.13
N ARG A 80 9.20 6.18 6.43
CA ARG A 80 8.72 5.31 7.52
C ARG A 80 7.19 5.16 7.50
N THR A 81 6.44 6.24 7.27
CA THR A 81 4.96 6.24 7.32
C THR A 81 4.30 5.47 6.16
N ILE A 82 4.74 5.66 4.91
CA ILE A 82 4.07 5.07 3.72
C ILE A 82 4.91 4.01 2.99
N GLY A 83 6.02 3.57 3.56
CA GLY A 83 6.87 2.51 3.00
C GLY A 83 7.54 2.84 1.67
N MET A 84 7.50 4.10 1.22
CA MET A 84 8.23 4.56 0.05
C MET A 84 9.73 4.68 0.37
N ASP A 85 10.59 4.36 -0.61
CA ASP A 85 12.03 4.54 -0.40
C ASP A 85 12.40 6.03 -0.36
N LYS A 86 13.38 6.36 0.50
CA LYS A 86 13.84 7.75 0.73
C LYS A 86 14.34 8.44 -0.54
N SER A 87 14.84 7.70 -1.53
CA SER A 87 15.32 8.29 -2.78
C SER A 87 14.15 8.74 -3.67
N SER A 88 13.08 7.95 -3.75
CA SER A 88 11.85 8.30 -4.47
C SER A 88 11.13 9.47 -3.81
N VAL A 89 10.99 9.47 -2.48
CA VAL A 89 10.44 10.62 -1.74
C VAL A 89 11.26 11.89 -2.00
N SER A 90 12.60 11.79 -1.99
CA SER A 90 13.49 12.94 -2.25
C SER A 90 13.39 13.46 -3.69
N ARG A 91 13.24 12.57 -4.69
CA ARG A 91 13.04 12.94 -6.10
C ARG A 91 11.67 13.63 -6.30
N ALA A 92 10.62 13.08 -5.68
CA ALA A 92 9.29 13.64 -5.73
C ALA A 92 9.23 15.02 -5.05
N PHE A 93 9.84 15.19 -3.87
CA PHE A 93 10.01 16.48 -3.20
C PHE A 93 10.71 17.51 -4.10
N LYS A 94 11.82 17.15 -4.77
CA LYS A 94 12.49 18.06 -5.71
C LYS A 94 11.55 18.53 -6.83
N SER A 95 10.75 17.62 -7.40
CA SER A 95 9.75 17.95 -8.44
C SER A 95 8.63 18.84 -7.90
N MET A 96 8.06 18.50 -6.74
CA MET A 96 7.00 19.28 -6.08
C MET A 96 7.47 20.69 -5.70
N HIS A 97 8.72 20.84 -5.27
CA HIS A 97 9.33 22.13 -4.95
C HIS A 97 9.52 22.99 -6.20
N LEU A 98 10.06 22.43 -7.28
CA LEU A 98 10.19 23.13 -8.58
C LEU A 98 8.83 23.56 -9.16
N ARG A 99 7.75 22.83 -8.86
CA ARG A 99 6.37 23.18 -9.23
C ARG A 99 5.70 24.20 -8.27
N GLY A 100 6.36 24.57 -7.18
CA GLY A 100 5.84 25.47 -6.15
C GLY A 100 4.75 24.85 -5.25
N LEU A 101 4.65 23.51 -5.19
CA LEU A 101 3.67 22.80 -4.35
C LEU A 101 4.14 22.65 -2.90
N ILE A 102 5.46 22.66 -2.68
CA ILE A 102 6.09 22.62 -1.35
C ILE A 102 7.25 23.62 -1.28
N THR A 103 7.55 24.11 -0.09
CA THR A 103 8.88 24.65 0.25
C THR A 103 9.74 23.53 0.86
N ILE A 104 11.06 23.68 0.77
CA ILE A 104 12.00 22.81 1.47
C ILE A 104 12.91 23.72 2.31
N GLY A 105 12.75 23.66 3.63
CA GLY A 105 13.53 24.42 4.60
C GLY A 105 14.54 23.55 5.36
N LEU A 106 15.32 24.19 6.22
CA LEU A 106 15.92 23.51 7.37
C LEU A 106 14.86 23.35 8.47
N ASP A 107 15.03 22.38 9.35
CA ASP A 107 14.20 22.26 10.55
C ASP A 107 14.65 23.30 11.58
N ASP A 108 13.69 23.96 12.24
CA ASP A 108 13.98 25.03 13.22
C ASP A 108 14.57 24.46 14.53
N ALA A 109 14.37 23.16 14.83
CA ALA A 109 14.92 22.48 15.99
C ALA A 109 16.23 21.71 15.67
N ASP A 110 16.38 21.18 14.45
CA ASP A 110 17.65 20.63 13.94
C ASP A 110 17.98 21.18 12.55
N GLY A 111 18.76 22.26 12.51
CA GLY A 111 19.21 22.94 11.29
C GLY A 111 20.05 22.09 10.32
N ARG A 112 20.19 20.78 10.52
CA ARG A 112 20.75 19.80 9.56
C ARG A 112 19.67 19.03 8.80
N LEU A 113 18.46 18.90 9.37
CA LEU A 113 17.35 18.20 8.73
C LEU A 113 16.69 19.09 7.69
N ARG A 114 16.27 18.48 6.56
CA ARG A 114 15.47 19.15 5.54
C ARG A 114 14.02 18.73 5.66
N VAL A 115 13.14 19.72 5.78
CA VAL A 115 11.71 19.54 5.98
C VAL A 115 10.96 20.10 4.78
N ALA A 116 10.00 19.33 4.26
CA ALA A 116 9.05 19.81 3.26
C ALA A 116 7.82 20.38 3.97
N THR A 117 7.33 21.52 3.50
CA THR A 117 6.11 22.19 4.00
C THR A 117 5.19 22.46 2.82
N ILE A 118 3.89 22.16 2.95
CA ILE A 118 2.91 22.39 1.87
C ILE A 118 2.69 23.90 1.64
N THR A 119 2.70 24.35 0.39
CA THR A 119 2.35 25.74 0.05
C THR A 119 0.83 25.91 -0.09
N PRO A 120 0.29 27.14 -0.10
CA PRO A 120 -1.10 27.38 -0.46
C PRO A 120 -1.47 26.77 -1.83
N LYS A 121 -0.55 26.79 -2.81
CA LYS A 121 -0.71 26.13 -4.12
C LYS A 121 -0.76 24.61 -4.01
N GLY A 122 0.09 24.02 -3.15
CA GLY A 122 0.06 22.59 -2.85
C GLY A 122 -1.24 22.17 -2.18
N ARG A 123 -1.78 23.00 -1.28
CA ARG A 123 -3.07 22.77 -0.62
C ARG A 123 -4.25 22.87 -1.57
N ALA A 124 -4.32 23.91 -2.41
CA ALA A 124 -5.37 24.02 -3.43
C ALA A 124 -5.40 22.76 -4.33
N LEU A 125 -4.23 22.31 -4.80
CA LEU A 125 -4.11 21.08 -5.58
C LEU A 125 -4.47 19.81 -4.80
N HIS A 126 -4.18 19.76 -3.49
CA HIS A 126 -4.66 18.66 -2.63
C HIS A 126 -6.19 18.64 -2.59
N ASP A 127 -6.81 19.79 -2.37
CA ASP A 127 -8.26 19.91 -2.19
C ASP A 127 -9.00 19.60 -3.52
N GLU A 128 -8.45 19.99 -4.67
CA GLU A 128 -8.92 19.59 -6.02
C GLU A 128 -8.87 18.07 -6.26
N ILE A 129 -7.76 17.40 -5.88
CA ILE A 129 -7.61 15.95 -6.07
C ILE A 129 -8.47 15.16 -5.07
N LEU A 130 -8.74 15.73 -3.88
CA LEU A 130 -9.46 15.06 -2.80
C LEU A 130 -10.86 14.59 -3.23
N GLU A 131 -11.62 15.40 -3.97
CA GLU A 131 -12.96 15.02 -4.44
C GLU A 131 -12.92 13.75 -5.30
N LEU A 132 -11.99 13.69 -6.26
CA LEU A 132 -11.80 12.51 -7.10
C LEU A 132 -11.23 11.32 -6.31
N ALA A 133 -10.39 11.55 -5.31
CA ALA A 133 -9.90 10.50 -4.42
C ALA A 133 -11.04 9.86 -3.60
N MET A 134 -11.95 10.69 -3.07
CA MET A 134 -13.13 10.24 -2.32
C MET A 134 -14.13 9.49 -3.19
N GLU A 135 -14.38 9.92 -4.43
CA GLU A 135 -15.22 9.17 -5.37
C GLU A 135 -14.62 7.79 -5.69
N ARG A 136 -13.30 7.71 -5.88
CA ARG A 136 -12.59 6.44 -6.10
C ARG A 136 -12.68 5.50 -4.90
N GLU A 137 -12.58 6.03 -3.69
CA GLU A 137 -12.77 5.26 -2.45
C GLU A 137 -14.22 4.79 -2.27
N ARG A 138 -15.20 5.68 -2.49
CA ARG A 138 -16.63 5.37 -2.48
C ARG A 138 -16.95 4.21 -3.41
N ALA A 139 -16.44 4.26 -4.64
CA ALA A 139 -16.62 3.20 -5.63
C ALA A 139 -15.92 1.89 -5.21
N PHE A 140 -14.68 1.94 -4.72
CA PHE A 140 -13.94 0.76 -4.27
C PHE A 140 -14.61 0.05 -3.09
N LEU A 141 -15.10 0.81 -2.11
CA LEU A 141 -15.76 0.28 -0.91
C LEU A 141 -17.26 0.00 -1.11
N SER A 142 -17.84 0.29 -2.27
CA SER A 142 -19.29 0.19 -2.55
C SER A 142 -19.90 -1.20 -2.31
N VAL A 143 -19.08 -2.24 -2.31
CA VAL A 143 -19.47 -3.64 -2.00
C VAL A 143 -19.59 -3.93 -0.49
N LEU A 144 -19.25 -2.97 0.37
CA LEU A 144 -19.27 -3.09 1.84
C LEU A 144 -20.28 -2.13 2.46
N ASN A 145 -21.04 -2.62 3.45
CA ASN A 145 -21.81 -1.80 4.38
C ASN A 145 -20.88 -1.15 5.43
N ASP A 146 -21.39 -0.18 6.18
CA ASP A 146 -20.60 0.63 7.12
C ASP A 146 -19.92 -0.21 8.21
N LYS A 147 -20.58 -1.24 8.73
CA LYS A 147 -19.98 -2.14 9.72
C LYS A 147 -18.81 -2.93 9.15
N ASP A 148 -18.92 -3.40 7.91
CA ASP A 148 -17.85 -4.14 7.25
C ASP A 148 -16.69 -3.23 6.81
N ARG A 149 -16.96 -1.94 6.53
CA ARG A 149 -15.91 -0.92 6.34
C ARG A 149 -15.10 -0.69 7.61
N GLU A 150 -15.76 -0.49 8.75
CA GLU A 150 -15.08 -0.34 10.05
C GLU A 150 -14.31 -1.61 10.45
N ASN A 151 -14.89 -2.80 10.21
CA ASN A 151 -14.20 -4.08 10.40
C ASN A 151 -12.93 -4.17 9.53
N LEU A 152 -13.03 -3.81 8.24
CA LEU A 152 -11.89 -3.80 7.32
C LEU A 152 -10.79 -2.84 7.79
N ILE A 153 -11.14 -1.60 8.17
CA ILE A 153 -10.20 -0.59 8.68
C ILE A 153 -9.51 -1.10 9.95
N SER A 154 -10.27 -1.69 10.89
CA SER A 154 -9.74 -2.28 12.12
C SER A 154 -8.75 -3.42 11.85
N LEU A 155 -9.08 -4.33 10.92
CA LEU A 155 -8.18 -5.42 10.51
C LEU A 155 -6.92 -4.90 9.81
N LEU A 156 -7.05 -3.92 8.91
CA LEU A 156 -5.91 -3.32 8.21
C LEU A 156 -4.95 -2.61 9.17
N ARG A 157 -5.47 -1.86 10.15
CA ARG A 157 -4.65 -1.24 11.21
C ARG A 157 -3.87 -2.30 11.99
N ARG A 158 -4.56 -3.33 12.49
CA ARG A 158 -3.92 -4.45 13.23
C ARG A 158 -2.85 -5.19 12.41
N LEU A 159 -3.04 -5.33 11.10
CA LEU A 159 -2.04 -5.93 10.21
C LEU A 159 -0.83 -4.99 9.98
N HIS A 160 -1.07 -3.69 9.84
CA HIS A 160 -0.03 -2.67 9.73
C HIS A 160 0.84 -2.60 11.00
N ASP A 161 0.22 -2.53 12.17
CA ASP A 161 0.91 -2.49 13.48
C ASP A 161 1.74 -3.75 13.74
N ASN A 162 1.37 -4.88 13.11
CA ASN A 162 2.07 -6.16 13.24
C ASN A 162 3.23 -6.34 12.23
N LEU A 163 3.47 -5.40 11.31
CA LEU A 163 4.58 -5.50 10.33
C LEU A 163 5.98 -5.70 10.97
N PRO A 164 6.34 -5.09 12.13
CA PRO A 164 7.63 -5.37 12.78
C PRO A 164 7.79 -6.83 13.20
N VAL A 165 6.70 -7.54 13.50
CA VAL A 165 6.72 -8.98 13.83
C VAL A 165 7.00 -9.81 12.58
N VAL A 166 6.47 -9.40 11.42
CA VAL A 166 6.74 -10.05 10.12
C VAL A 166 8.23 -9.94 9.78
N GLU A 167 8.82 -8.74 9.91
CA GLU A 167 10.25 -8.54 9.67
C GLU A 167 11.12 -9.37 10.63
N LYS A 168 10.80 -9.37 11.93
CA LYS A 168 11.52 -10.17 12.93
C LYS A 168 11.48 -11.67 12.59
N ALA A 169 10.29 -12.23 12.36
CA ALA A 169 10.12 -13.64 12.03
C ALA A 169 10.85 -14.01 10.72
N THR A 170 10.87 -13.10 9.74
CA THR A 170 11.62 -13.28 8.49
C THR A 170 13.12 -13.34 8.72
N GLN A 171 13.69 -12.44 9.55
CA GLN A 171 15.12 -12.48 9.88
C GLN A 171 15.49 -13.74 10.67
N GLU A 172 14.66 -14.17 11.62
CA GLU A 172 14.87 -15.40 12.41
C GLU A 172 14.86 -16.65 11.51
N TYR A 173 13.90 -16.75 10.60
CA TYR A 173 13.85 -17.84 9.61
C TYR A 173 15.07 -17.84 8.67
N LEU A 174 15.47 -16.67 8.17
CA LEU A 174 16.66 -16.54 7.30
C LEU A 174 17.96 -16.91 8.03
N ALA A 175 18.10 -16.55 9.30
CA ALA A 175 19.28 -16.90 10.10
C ALA A 175 19.45 -18.42 10.26
N ILE A 176 18.34 -19.15 10.44
CA ILE A 176 18.34 -20.62 10.61
C ILE A 176 18.52 -21.34 9.27
N HIS A 177 17.72 -20.99 8.26
CA HIS A 177 17.63 -21.76 7.01
C HIS A 177 18.55 -21.26 5.89
N HIS A 178 18.99 -19.99 5.96
CA HIS A 178 19.79 -19.34 4.93
C HIS A 178 20.97 -18.53 5.52
N PRO A 179 21.84 -19.10 6.38
CA PRO A 179 22.87 -18.36 7.12
C PRO A 179 23.92 -17.62 6.24
N LYS A 180 24.02 -17.96 4.95
CA LYS A 180 24.85 -17.24 3.96
C LYS A 180 24.16 -16.00 3.37
N SER A 181 22.87 -15.78 3.62
CA SER A 181 22.20 -14.54 3.23
C SER A 181 22.75 -13.41 4.10
N LYS A 182 23.59 -12.55 3.49
CA LYS A 182 24.00 -11.31 4.14
C LYS A 182 22.76 -10.49 4.39
N SER A 183 22.41 -10.27 5.66
CA SER A 183 21.46 -9.23 6.02
C SER A 183 22.01 -7.91 5.48
N ARG A 184 21.42 -7.41 4.37
CA ARG A 184 21.61 -6.01 3.97
C ARG A 184 20.91 -5.20 5.05
N ARG A 185 21.69 -4.83 6.06
CA ARG A 185 21.33 -3.91 7.14
C ARG A 185 20.47 -2.81 6.55
N ALA A 186 19.20 -2.72 6.97
CA ALA A 186 18.28 -1.72 6.45
C ALA A 186 18.92 -0.34 6.59
N VAL A 187 19.12 0.34 5.46
CA VAL A 187 19.94 1.56 5.41
C VAL A 187 19.23 2.68 6.16
N GLY A 188 19.67 2.96 7.40
CA GLY A 188 19.23 4.12 8.19
C GLY A 188 18.17 3.87 9.27
N HIS A 189 18.35 2.84 10.11
CA HIS A 189 17.69 2.75 11.43
C HIS A 189 18.70 3.00 12.56
N THR A 190 18.93 4.28 12.88
CA THR A 190 19.49 4.71 14.17
C THR A 190 18.83 6.03 14.52
N VAL A 191 18.16 6.06 15.69
CA VAL A 191 17.58 7.22 16.41
C VAL A 191 17.01 8.30 15.48
#